data_AF-A0A5N5D4Z7-F1
#
_entry.id   AF-A0A5N5D4Z7-F1
#
_cell.length_a   1.000
_cell.length_b   1.000
_cell.length_c   1.000
_cell.angle_alpha   90.00
_cell.angle_beta   90.00
_cell.angle_gamma   90.00
#
_symmetry.space_group_name_H-M   'P 1'
#
loop_
_entity.id
_entity.type
_entity.pdbx_description
1 polymer ?
#
loop_
_entity_poly.entity_id
_entity_poly.type
_entity_poly.pdbx_seq_one_letter_code
_entity_poly.pdbx_strand_id
1 'polypeptide(L)'
;MSFTKSSRDVSVTSDFLLTAECKQFDGHFRRSFVQLDPVLGNADGSFHVEGRDFSKSARNVCLKVEHGSTILHASLRKMDGSWEDTSFNLDVIVANRNGVLVIDTSTIQAPDGIVTCDTLEKLVEDCRQAAKELKSQTHDQLREESSGASQSINTAFKSIEQMQEALSDGGAYVDRQDFGPEAGHLGFLLSDATSQWSRMEDAVGNASQLIKDFQRTKLHSVIEEIEAAERKIAVDVDDTMLKQKEAKDHLQSLGDQIGQHQKEHTTALNERHDAAMRTIGFSIASVIVPFVFIPLAVQASSERESWDKRAIELENTITETSCLKDRLDGFQIGLERALQTASQSSEKCRRLRAEVKTISEELDGLEGRIHEKKCTMTEYVQTLKDAESDGVTALEYSQTLQEGREILQEVLRVKEDFDPEKLQIMLQL
;
A
#
# COMPACT_ATOMS: atom_id res chain seq x y z
N MET A 1 27.35 -8.25 4.82
CA MET A 1 28.30 -8.22 5.95
C MET A 1 28.91 -6.83 6.04
N SER A 2 28.99 -6.24 7.23
CA SER A 2 29.60 -4.90 7.44
C SER A 2 31.08 -4.93 7.01
N PHE A 3 31.51 -3.92 6.25
CA PHE A 3 32.89 -3.84 5.75
C PHE A 3 33.90 -3.66 6.89
N THR A 4 33.52 -2.99 7.99
CA THR A 4 34.39 -2.75 9.16
C THR A 4 34.92 -4.05 9.77
N LYS A 5 34.14 -5.15 9.72
CA LYS A 5 34.55 -6.44 10.30
C LYS A 5 35.52 -7.24 9.42
N SER A 6 35.57 -6.92 8.13
CA SER A 6 36.34 -7.68 7.13
C SER A 6 37.40 -6.81 6.45
N SER A 7 37.65 -5.62 6.99
CA SER A 7 38.62 -4.67 6.46
C SER A 7 39.44 -4.06 7.60
N ARG A 8 40.64 -3.55 7.27
CA ARG A 8 41.53 -2.85 8.19
C ARG A 8 42.11 -1.59 7.54
N ASP A 9 42.78 -0.76 8.34
CA ASP A 9 43.41 0.49 7.89
C ASP A 9 42.45 1.43 7.15
N VAL A 10 41.23 1.55 7.70
CA VAL A 10 40.16 2.38 7.12
C VAL A 10 40.49 3.85 7.30
N SER A 11 40.50 4.61 6.21
CA SER A 11 40.73 6.06 6.23
C SER A 11 39.95 6.77 5.13
N VAL A 12 39.65 8.06 5.34
CA VAL A 12 39.03 8.93 4.34
C VAL A 12 40.04 9.99 3.92
N THR A 13 40.19 10.23 2.62
CA THR A 13 41.04 11.31 2.10
C THR A 13 40.28 12.64 2.00
N SER A 14 41.00 13.72 1.71
CA SER A 14 40.41 15.06 1.47
C SER A 14 39.38 15.09 0.34
N ASP A 15 39.46 14.14 -0.58
CA ASP A 15 38.57 14.03 -1.72
C ASP A 15 37.36 13.14 -1.41
N PHE A 16 37.12 12.85 -0.12
CA PHE A 16 36.02 12.01 0.38
C PHE A 16 36.03 10.58 -0.18
N LEU A 17 37.24 10.11 -0.51
CA LEU A 17 37.50 8.74 -0.94
C LEU A 17 37.75 7.88 0.30
N LEU A 18 36.86 6.92 0.55
CA LEU A 18 37.04 5.92 1.59
C LEU A 18 38.02 4.86 1.08
N THR A 19 39.08 4.60 1.84
CA THR A 19 40.07 3.57 1.53
C THR A 19 40.19 2.58 2.68
N ALA A 20 40.34 1.29 2.35
CA ALA A 20 40.57 0.23 3.33
C ALA A 20 41.33 -0.95 2.71
N GLU A 21 41.99 -1.75 3.54
CA GLU A 21 42.46 -3.09 3.16
C GLU A 21 41.35 -4.12 3.45
N CYS A 22 40.76 -4.67 2.40
CA CYS A 22 39.61 -5.56 2.48
C CYS A 22 40.05 -7.02 2.32
N LYS A 23 39.54 -7.90 3.19
CA LYS A 23 39.80 -9.34 3.14
C LYS A 23 39.07 -9.99 1.96
N GLN A 24 39.79 -10.80 1.19
CA GLN A 24 39.32 -11.63 0.08
C GLN A 24 38.90 -13.03 0.59
N PHE A 25 38.22 -13.81 -0.27
CA PHE A 25 37.80 -15.18 0.09
C PHE A 25 38.97 -16.14 0.33
N ASP A 26 40.10 -15.90 -0.32
CA ASP A 26 41.35 -16.65 -0.13
C ASP A 26 42.08 -16.27 1.18
N GLY A 27 41.56 -15.29 1.92
CA GLY A 27 42.12 -14.79 3.18
C GLY A 27 43.18 -13.70 3.01
N HIS A 28 43.58 -13.35 1.78
CA HIS A 28 44.49 -12.24 1.53
C HIS A 28 43.77 -10.88 1.67
N PHE A 29 44.54 -9.83 1.97
CA PHE A 29 44.03 -8.47 2.06
C PHE A 29 44.40 -7.70 0.80
N ARG A 30 43.40 -7.03 0.21
CA ARG A 30 43.56 -6.17 -0.95
C ARG A 30 43.15 -4.76 -0.60
N ARG A 31 43.98 -3.78 -0.96
CA ARG A 31 43.61 -2.37 -0.82
C ARG A 31 42.52 -2.01 -1.83
N SER A 32 41.43 -1.42 -1.35
CA SER A 32 40.30 -0.98 -2.14
C SER A 32 39.88 0.43 -1.72
N PHE A 33 39.15 1.11 -2.61
CA PHE A 33 38.65 2.45 -2.39
C PHE A 33 37.24 2.60 -2.95
N VAL A 34 36.45 3.52 -2.36
CA VAL A 34 35.10 3.86 -2.83
C VAL A 34 34.80 5.33 -2.54
N GLN A 35 34.14 6.00 -3.47
CA GLN A 35 33.79 7.43 -3.34
C GLN A 35 32.47 7.58 -2.59
N LEU A 36 32.43 8.47 -1.59
CA LEU A 36 31.23 8.69 -0.77
C LEU A 36 30.28 9.74 -1.37
N ASP A 37 30.81 10.76 -2.04
CA ASP A 37 30.01 11.85 -2.64
C ASP A 37 28.90 11.44 -3.60
N PRO A 38 29.05 10.38 -4.44
CA PRO A 38 27.98 9.94 -5.32
C PRO A 38 26.74 9.41 -4.60
N VAL A 39 26.85 9.06 -3.31
CA VAL A 39 25.81 8.33 -2.56
C VAL A 39 25.45 8.98 -1.22
N LEU A 40 26.18 9.99 -0.78
CA LEU A 40 25.87 10.78 0.40
C LEU A 40 25.68 12.25 0.02
N GLY A 41 24.56 12.81 0.47
CA GLY A 41 24.24 14.23 0.41
C GLY A 41 24.00 14.84 1.79
N ASN A 42 23.75 16.14 1.80
CA ASN A 42 23.34 16.88 2.98
C ASN A 42 21.88 17.31 2.81
N ALA A 43 21.00 16.85 3.70
CA ALA A 43 19.62 17.28 3.81
C ALA A 43 19.46 18.06 5.13
N ASP A 44 19.47 19.39 5.03
CA ASP A 44 19.27 20.33 6.14
C ASP A 44 20.11 20.03 7.39
N GLY A 45 21.43 19.83 7.23
CA GLY A 45 22.36 19.56 8.34
C GLY A 45 22.50 18.09 8.72
N SER A 46 21.81 17.18 8.02
CA SER A 46 21.88 15.73 8.25
C SER A 46 22.35 14.97 7.03
N PHE A 47 23.06 13.86 7.24
CA PHE A 47 23.47 12.96 6.16
C PHE A 47 22.25 12.30 5.51
N HIS A 48 22.18 12.37 4.18
CA HIS A 48 21.13 11.74 3.40
C HIS A 48 21.75 10.76 2.41
N VAL A 49 21.32 9.50 2.48
CA VAL A 49 21.74 8.45 1.54
C VAL A 49 21.02 8.67 0.21
N GLU A 50 21.70 8.40 -0.90
CA GLU A 50 21.28 8.75 -2.28
C GLU A 50 21.26 10.25 -2.58
N GLY A 51 21.49 11.08 -1.57
CA GLY A 51 21.95 12.44 -1.78
C GLY A 51 23.31 12.45 -2.49
N ARG A 52 23.64 13.57 -3.15
CA ARG A 52 24.93 13.75 -3.81
C ARG A 52 25.68 14.93 -3.23
N ASP A 53 27.00 14.86 -3.35
CA ASP A 53 27.91 15.96 -3.08
C ASP A 53 27.80 16.55 -1.66
N PHE A 54 27.64 15.72 -0.62
CA PHE A 54 27.61 16.21 0.77
C PHE A 54 28.83 17.09 1.07
N SER A 55 29.99 16.73 0.51
CA SER A 55 31.26 17.45 0.60
C SER A 55 31.16 18.95 0.36
N LYS A 56 30.30 19.39 -0.59
CA LYS A 56 30.14 20.81 -0.95
C LYS A 56 29.60 21.67 0.22
N SER A 57 28.97 21.02 1.18
CA SER A 57 28.33 21.66 2.33
C SER A 57 28.74 21.04 3.66
N ALA A 58 29.87 20.31 3.67
CA ALA A 58 30.44 19.65 4.82
C ALA A 58 31.78 20.28 5.22
N ARG A 59 32.10 20.26 6.52
CA ARG A 59 33.43 20.59 7.05
C ARG A 59 33.79 19.65 8.21
N ASN A 60 35.07 19.62 8.58
CA ASN A 60 35.58 18.80 9.69
C ASN A 60 35.28 17.29 9.55
N VAL A 61 35.32 16.77 8.32
CA VAL A 61 34.99 15.38 8.04
C VAL A 61 36.08 14.45 8.58
N CYS A 62 35.70 13.49 9.43
CA CYS A 62 36.62 12.50 10.00
C CYS A 62 35.93 11.15 10.23
N LEU A 63 36.72 10.09 10.31
CA LEU A 63 36.24 8.74 10.66
C LEU A 63 36.60 8.41 12.10
N LYS A 64 35.67 7.79 12.82
CA LYS A 64 35.89 7.21 14.14
C LYS A 64 35.32 5.81 14.20
N VAL A 65 36.02 4.91 14.86
CA VAL A 65 35.49 3.57 15.14
C VAL A 65 34.78 3.65 16.49
N GLU A 66 33.46 3.48 16.47
CA GLU A 66 32.62 3.52 17.66
C GLU A 66 31.83 2.21 17.74
N HIS A 67 31.90 1.55 18.89
CA HIS A 67 31.20 0.27 19.12
C HIS A 67 31.46 -0.80 18.04
N GLY A 68 32.67 -0.81 17.47
CA GLY A 68 33.08 -1.76 16.43
C GLY A 68 32.47 -1.50 15.05
N SER A 69 31.95 -0.28 14.80
CA SER A 69 31.47 0.19 13.50
C SER A 69 32.24 1.45 13.09
N THR A 70 32.43 1.65 11.79
CA THR A 70 33.08 2.88 11.26
C THR A 70 32.04 3.99 11.07
N ILE A 71 32.16 5.04 11.88
CA ILE A 71 31.26 6.21 11.88
C ILE A 71 31.96 7.40 11.20
N LEU A 72 31.27 8.00 10.22
CA LEU A 72 31.63 9.24 9.55
C LEU A 72 31.06 10.42 10.33
N HIS A 73 31.93 11.30 10.83
CA HIS A 73 31.55 12.54 11.52
C HIS A 73 31.81 13.73 10.60
N ALA A 74 30.88 14.69 10.56
CA ALA A 74 31.03 15.94 9.81
C ALA A 74 30.15 17.05 10.40
N SER A 75 30.55 18.31 10.21
CA SER A 75 29.64 19.44 10.38
C SER A 75 28.98 19.76 9.03
N LEU A 76 27.66 19.63 8.92
CA LEU A 76 26.90 19.90 7.70
C LEU A 76 26.15 21.23 7.80
N ARG A 77 26.04 21.96 6.69
CA ARG A 77 25.35 23.25 6.64
C ARG A 77 23.83 23.07 6.50
N LYS A 78 23.05 23.72 7.36
CA LYS A 78 21.58 23.81 7.29
C LYS A 78 21.10 24.80 6.23
N MET A 79 19.83 24.74 5.86
CA MET A 79 19.21 25.68 4.93
C MET A 79 19.21 27.12 5.48
N ASP A 80 19.12 27.28 6.80
CA ASP A 80 19.21 28.58 7.49
C ASP A 80 20.65 29.16 7.51
N GLY A 81 21.63 28.40 7.02
CA GLY A 81 23.03 28.77 6.95
C GLY A 81 23.86 28.45 8.20
N SER A 82 23.25 27.93 9.26
CA SER A 82 23.94 27.40 10.44
C SER A 82 24.63 26.05 10.15
N TRP A 83 25.49 25.59 11.06
CA TRP A 83 26.22 24.33 10.93
C TRP A 83 25.83 23.37 12.05
N GLU A 84 25.61 22.11 11.71
CA GLU A 84 25.24 21.05 12.65
C GLU A 84 26.24 19.91 12.58
N ASP A 85 26.73 19.48 13.74
CA ASP A 85 27.60 18.32 13.86
C ASP A 85 26.75 17.05 13.83
N THR A 86 27.02 16.20 12.83
CA THR A 86 26.27 14.97 12.60
C THR A 86 27.22 13.81 12.34
N SER A 87 26.67 12.60 12.49
CA SER A 87 27.42 11.36 12.32
C SER A 87 26.60 10.33 11.55
N PHE A 88 27.28 9.51 10.76
CA PHE A 88 26.64 8.50 9.92
C PHE A 88 27.43 7.20 9.95
N ASN A 89 26.75 6.07 10.15
CA ASN A 89 27.39 4.76 10.18
C ASN A 89 27.63 4.24 8.75
N LEU A 90 28.89 4.15 8.34
CA LEU A 90 29.24 3.69 6.99
C LEU A 90 28.95 2.22 6.76
N ASP A 91 28.86 1.40 7.82
CA ASP A 91 28.53 -0.02 7.71
C ASP A 91 27.12 -0.27 7.15
N VAL A 92 26.28 0.76 7.10
CA VAL A 92 24.92 0.67 6.55
C VAL A 92 24.94 0.67 5.01
N ILE A 93 25.87 1.40 4.38
CA ILE A 93 25.95 1.56 2.91
C ILE A 93 27.22 0.99 2.29
N VAL A 94 28.24 0.67 3.07
CA VAL A 94 29.52 0.17 2.54
C VAL A 94 29.65 -1.31 2.89
N ALA A 95 29.91 -2.13 1.87
CA ALA A 95 30.16 -3.55 2.02
C ALA A 95 31.51 -3.94 1.41
N ASN A 96 32.15 -4.95 1.99
CA ASN A 96 33.29 -5.62 1.37
C ASN A 96 32.78 -6.84 0.58
N ARG A 97 32.96 -6.83 -0.75
CA ARG A 97 32.68 -7.96 -1.64
C ARG A 97 33.99 -8.49 -2.22
N ASN A 98 34.51 -9.56 -1.61
CA ASN A 98 35.73 -10.25 -2.04
C ASN A 98 36.96 -9.34 -2.19
N GLY A 99 37.25 -8.53 -1.17
CA GLY A 99 38.39 -7.61 -1.18
C GLY A 99 38.16 -6.31 -1.96
N VAL A 100 36.90 -6.02 -2.34
CA VAL A 100 36.50 -4.78 -3.02
C VAL A 100 35.43 -4.07 -2.21
N LEU A 101 35.68 -2.82 -1.85
CA LEU A 101 34.67 -1.92 -1.27
C LEU A 101 33.63 -1.58 -2.33
N VAL A 102 32.37 -1.81 -2.00
CA VAL A 102 31.23 -1.43 -2.83
C VAL A 102 30.23 -0.65 -1.99
N ILE A 103 29.55 0.30 -2.62
CA ILE A 103 28.35 0.87 -2.03
C ILE A 103 27.20 -0.11 -2.26
N ASP A 104 26.58 -0.54 -1.17
CA ASP A 104 25.44 -1.45 -1.14
C ASP A 104 24.26 -0.68 -0.54
N THR A 105 23.51 0.04 -1.40
CA THR A 105 22.32 0.78 -0.97
C THR A 105 21.10 -0.13 -0.81
N SER A 106 21.19 -1.43 -1.12
CA SER A 106 20.05 -2.36 -1.04
C SER A 106 19.51 -2.56 0.39
N THR A 107 20.29 -2.18 1.41
CA THR A 107 19.90 -2.17 2.83
C THR A 107 19.13 -0.91 3.24
N ILE A 108 19.19 0.15 2.43
CA ILE A 108 18.53 1.45 2.66
C ILE A 108 17.45 1.75 1.62
N GLN A 109 17.42 1.02 0.51
CA GLN A 109 16.31 1.06 -0.43
C GLN A 109 15.01 0.71 0.31
N ALA A 110 14.21 1.74 0.60
CA ALA A 110 12.81 1.64 0.26
C ALA A 110 12.78 1.65 -1.27
N PRO A 111 12.36 0.55 -1.93
CA PRO A 111 12.26 0.49 -3.38
C PRO A 111 11.58 1.75 -3.91
N ASP A 112 12.24 2.46 -4.82
CA ASP A 112 11.60 3.47 -5.66
C ASP A 112 10.29 2.88 -6.19
N GLY A 113 9.16 3.47 -5.78
CA GLY A 113 7.82 2.98 -6.10
C GLY A 113 7.14 2.11 -5.02
N ILE A 114 7.60 2.08 -3.76
CA ILE A 114 6.75 1.56 -2.68
C ILE A 114 5.53 2.47 -2.54
N VAL A 115 4.40 1.99 -3.05
CA VAL A 115 3.08 2.36 -2.60
C VAL A 115 3.03 2.14 -1.08
N THR A 116 3.22 3.21 -0.31
CA THR A 116 3.09 3.17 1.15
C THR A 116 1.62 3.04 1.52
N CYS A 117 1.33 2.52 2.70
CA CYS A 117 -0.05 2.43 3.17
C CYS A 117 -0.75 3.80 3.19
N ASP A 118 -0.01 4.90 3.34
CA ASP A 118 -0.57 6.25 3.32
C ASP A 118 -0.90 6.71 1.88
N THR A 119 -0.09 6.30 0.89
CA THR A 119 -0.45 6.51 -0.52
C THR A 119 -1.67 5.70 -0.93
N LEU A 120 -1.83 4.46 -0.42
CA LEU A 120 -3.04 3.66 -0.64
C LEU A 120 -4.27 4.29 -0.01
N GLU A 121 -4.17 4.77 1.23
CA GLU A 121 -5.28 5.47 1.88
C GLU A 121 -5.74 6.66 1.06
N LYS A 122 -4.80 7.48 0.60
CA LYS A 122 -5.10 8.62 -0.26
C LYS A 122 -5.78 8.18 -1.56
N LEU A 123 -5.26 7.14 -2.21
CA LEU A 123 -5.79 6.61 -3.46
C LEU A 123 -7.22 6.05 -3.30
N VAL A 124 -7.50 5.37 -2.18
CA VAL A 124 -8.85 4.90 -1.83
C VAL A 124 -9.79 6.05 -1.52
N GLU A 125 -9.33 7.08 -0.81
CA GLU A 125 -10.12 8.29 -0.56
C GLU A 125 -10.47 9.02 -1.87
N ASP A 126 -9.48 9.22 -2.73
CA ASP A 126 -9.66 9.84 -4.06
C ASP A 126 -10.61 9.01 -4.94
N CYS A 127 -10.60 7.68 -4.80
CA CYS A 127 -11.56 6.79 -5.45
C CYS A 127 -12.96 6.96 -4.89
N ARG A 128 -13.11 6.99 -3.55
CA ARG A 128 -14.39 7.20 -2.88
C ARG A 128 -15.02 8.54 -3.24
N GLN A 129 -14.23 9.60 -3.24
CA GLN A 129 -14.69 10.94 -3.57
C GLN A 129 -15.17 10.99 -5.02
N ALA A 130 -14.42 10.41 -5.95
CA ALA A 130 -14.83 10.34 -7.35
C ALA A 130 -16.09 9.48 -7.57
N ALA A 131 -16.29 8.40 -6.79
CA ALA A 131 -17.52 7.62 -6.84
C ALA A 131 -18.73 8.43 -6.36
N LYS A 132 -18.58 9.25 -5.30
CA LYS A 132 -19.63 10.17 -4.83
C LYS A 132 -19.96 11.24 -5.85
N GLU A 133 -18.95 11.84 -6.47
CA GLU A 133 -19.12 12.83 -7.54
C GLU A 133 -19.85 12.24 -8.74
N LEU A 134 -19.45 11.04 -9.19
CA LEU A 134 -20.12 10.32 -10.26
C LEU A 134 -21.60 10.05 -9.94
N LYS A 135 -21.90 9.64 -8.70
CA LYS A 135 -23.27 9.42 -8.25
C LYS A 135 -24.09 10.72 -8.27
N SER A 136 -23.53 11.82 -7.76
CA SER A 136 -24.19 13.13 -7.78
C SER A 136 -24.45 13.59 -9.20
N GLN A 137 -23.44 13.55 -10.06
CA GLN A 137 -23.54 13.96 -11.47
C GLN A 137 -24.60 13.14 -12.22
N THR A 138 -24.61 11.81 -11.99
CA THR A 138 -25.62 10.92 -12.57
C THR A 138 -27.02 11.29 -12.09
N HIS A 139 -27.19 11.53 -10.79
CA HIS A 139 -28.48 11.91 -10.23
C HIS A 139 -28.98 13.25 -10.76
N ASP A 140 -28.11 14.25 -10.81
CA ASP A 140 -28.45 15.60 -11.28
C ASP A 140 -28.85 15.58 -12.77
N GLN A 141 -28.08 14.88 -13.61
CA GLN A 141 -28.39 14.73 -15.03
C GLN A 141 -29.74 14.03 -15.25
N LEU A 142 -29.98 12.91 -14.56
CA LEU A 142 -31.22 12.15 -14.71
C LEU A 142 -32.43 12.91 -14.16
N ARG A 143 -32.24 13.73 -13.13
CA ARG A 143 -33.28 14.61 -12.60
C ARG A 143 -33.67 15.70 -13.58
N GLU A 144 -32.70 16.34 -14.23
CA GLU A 144 -32.94 17.38 -15.23
C GLU A 144 -33.71 16.82 -16.44
N GLU A 145 -33.21 15.74 -17.03
CA GLU A 145 -33.82 15.10 -18.21
C GLU A 145 -35.21 14.55 -17.89
N SER A 146 -35.40 13.97 -16.71
CA SER A 146 -36.73 13.56 -16.26
C SER A 146 -37.72 14.71 -16.16
N SER A 147 -37.29 15.87 -15.64
CA SER A 147 -38.17 17.02 -15.50
C SER A 147 -38.66 17.48 -16.87
N GLY A 148 -37.78 17.49 -17.88
CA GLY A 148 -38.13 17.78 -19.26
C GLY A 148 -39.11 16.78 -19.85
N ALA A 149 -38.83 15.49 -19.70
CA ALA A 149 -39.68 14.40 -20.20
C ALA A 149 -41.07 14.39 -19.56
N SER A 150 -41.14 14.61 -18.24
CA SER A 150 -42.41 14.71 -17.49
C SER A 150 -43.23 15.93 -17.91
N GLN A 151 -42.58 17.10 -18.08
CA GLN A 151 -43.28 18.31 -18.50
C GLN A 151 -43.87 18.18 -19.91
N SER A 152 -43.13 17.58 -20.84
CA SER A 152 -43.59 17.39 -22.22
C SER A 152 -44.78 16.42 -22.28
N ILE A 153 -44.71 15.28 -21.58
CA ILE A 153 -45.85 14.35 -21.46
C ILE A 153 -47.09 14.99 -20.85
N ASN A 154 -46.93 15.72 -19.74
CA ASN A 154 -48.06 16.36 -19.08
C ASN A 154 -48.72 17.41 -19.98
N THR A 155 -47.90 18.12 -20.78
CA THR A 155 -48.40 19.07 -21.78
C THR A 155 -49.19 18.35 -22.87
N ALA A 156 -48.64 17.26 -23.42
CA ALA A 156 -49.30 16.46 -24.45
C ALA A 156 -50.65 15.92 -23.98
N PHE A 157 -50.70 15.27 -22.82
CA PHE A 157 -51.94 14.70 -22.30
C PHE A 157 -52.97 15.76 -21.89
N LYS A 158 -52.55 16.88 -21.30
CA LYS A 158 -53.47 17.97 -20.99
C LYS A 158 -54.10 18.57 -22.26
N SER A 159 -53.33 18.70 -23.33
CA SER A 159 -53.85 19.14 -24.63
C SER A 159 -54.80 18.12 -25.25
N ILE A 160 -54.55 16.81 -25.08
CA ILE A 160 -55.47 15.75 -25.51
C ILE A 160 -56.81 15.82 -24.74
N GLU A 161 -56.77 16.02 -23.42
CA GLU A 161 -57.97 16.20 -22.60
C GLU A 161 -58.79 17.43 -23.05
N GLN A 162 -58.11 18.54 -23.34
CA GLN A 162 -58.74 19.76 -23.87
C GLN A 162 -59.37 19.53 -25.25
N MET A 163 -58.70 18.78 -26.13
CA MET A 163 -59.27 18.39 -27.42
C MET A 163 -60.52 17.52 -27.23
N GLN A 164 -60.48 16.55 -26.31
CA GLN A 164 -61.63 15.68 -26.01
C GLN A 164 -62.82 16.47 -25.45
N GLU A 165 -62.59 17.44 -24.58
CA GLU A 165 -63.61 18.34 -24.04
C GLU A 165 -64.25 19.18 -25.15
N ALA A 166 -63.42 19.80 -26.02
CA ALA A 166 -63.89 20.59 -27.15
C ALA A 166 -64.73 19.77 -28.16
N LEU A 167 -64.38 18.50 -28.39
CA LEU A 167 -65.18 17.58 -29.21
C LEU A 167 -66.49 17.16 -28.54
N SER A 168 -66.52 17.14 -27.20
CA SER A 168 -67.71 16.77 -26.43
C SER A 168 -68.77 17.87 -26.39
N ASP A 169 -68.34 19.14 -26.37
CA ASP A 169 -69.24 20.29 -26.41
C ASP A 169 -69.97 20.44 -27.75
N GLY A 170 -69.47 19.81 -28.82
CA GLY A 170 -70.13 19.63 -30.12
C GLY A 170 -70.33 20.91 -30.95
N GLY A 171 -70.46 22.08 -30.33
CA GLY A 171 -70.83 23.34 -30.98
C GLY A 171 -69.80 23.89 -31.98
N ALA A 172 -68.52 23.57 -31.82
CA ALA A 172 -67.45 24.03 -32.71
C ALA A 172 -67.25 23.15 -33.95
N TYR A 173 -67.83 21.94 -33.98
CA TYR A 173 -67.52 20.92 -34.99
C TYR A 173 -68.74 20.38 -35.76
N VAL A 174 -69.94 20.92 -35.54
CA VAL A 174 -71.18 20.45 -36.18
C VAL A 174 -71.08 20.35 -37.71
N ASP A 175 -70.27 21.21 -38.34
CA ASP A 175 -70.10 21.28 -39.80
C ASP A 175 -68.69 20.90 -40.29
N ARG A 176 -67.77 20.47 -39.42
CA ARG A 176 -66.38 20.15 -39.80
C ARG A 176 -66.23 18.68 -40.18
N GLN A 177 -65.69 18.42 -41.38
CA GLN A 177 -65.35 17.09 -41.90
C GLN A 177 -63.84 16.77 -41.84
N ASP A 178 -63.02 17.68 -41.29
CA ASP A 178 -61.57 17.58 -41.34
C ASP A 178 -60.97 17.81 -39.94
N PHE A 179 -60.28 16.78 -39.42
CA PHE A 179 -59.52 16.79 -38.18
C PHE A 179 -58.01 16.99 -38.40
N GLY A 180 -57.58 17.26 -39.63
CA GLY A 180 -56.17 17.44 -39.98
C GLY A 180 -55.41 18.44 -39.10
N PRO A 181 -55.98 19.62 -38.74
CA PRO A 181 -55.31 20.56 -37.83
C PRO A 181 -55.11 19.99 -36.43
N GLU A 182 -56.12 19.32 -35.87
CA GLU A 182 -56.09 18.70 -34.55
C GLU A 182 -55.13 17.50 -34.52
N ALA A 183 -55.15 16.66 -35.56
CA ALA A 183 -54.21 15.56 -35.75
C ALA A 183 -52.76 16.07 -35.88
N GLY A 184 -52.53 17.14 -36.66
CA GLY A 184 -51.21 17.77 -36.76
C GLY A 184 -50.71 18.34 -35.43
N HIS A 185 -51.60 18.94 -34.63
CA HIS A 185 -51.25 19.43 -33.29
C HIS A 185 -50.93 18.28 -32.32
N LEU A 186 -51.74 17.21 -32.34
CA LEU A 186 -51.51 15.99 -31.56
C LEU A 186 -50.17 15.35 -31.92
N GLY A 187 -49.88 15.21 -33.21
CA GLY A 187 -48.61 14.67 -33.70
C GLY A 187 -47.43 15.50 -33.24
N PHE A 188 -47.51 16.83 -33.30
CA PHE A 188 -46.44 17.69 -32.77
C PHE A 188 -46.18 17.45 -31.27
N LEU A 189 -47.23 17.35 -30.45
CA LEU A 189 -47.10 17.17 -29.01
C LEU A 189 -46.56 15.79 -28.63
N LEU A 190 -47.06 14.72 -29.27
CA LEU A 190 -46.56 13.36 -29.05
C LEU A 190 -45.13 13.21 -29.54
N SER A 191 -44.77 13.82 -30.67
CA SER A 191 -43.40 13.82 -31.18
C SER A 191 -42.43 14.54 -30.25
N ASP A 192 -42.82 15.69 -29.67
CA ASP A 192 -42.02 16.37 -28.64
C ASP A 192 -41.85 15.48 -27.39
N ALA A 193 -42.92 14.85 -26.91
CA ALA A 193 -42.86 13.92 -25.78
C ALA A 193 -41.93 12.73 -26.07
N THR A 194 -42.10 12.06 -27.20
CA THR A 194 -41.22 10.96 -27.67
C THR A 194 -39.76 11.40 -27.72
N SER A 195 -39.49 12.62 -28.20
CA SER A 195 -38.14 13.20 -28.28
C SER A 195 -37.52 13.43 -26.90
N GLN A 196 -38.25 14.02 -25.95
CA GLN A 196 -37.75 14.23 -24.58
C GLN A 196 -37.51 12.90 -23.86
N TRP A 197 -38.37 11.91 -24.07
CA TRP A 197 -38.20 10.58 -23.48
C TRP A 197 -37.02 9.81 -24.05
N SER A 198 -36.78 9.95 -25.36
CA SER A 198 -35.58 9.37 -25.99
C SER A 198 -34.30 9.99 -25.42
N ARG A 199 -34.27 11.31 -25.15
CA ARG A 199 -33.13 11.96 -24.47
C ARG A 199 -32.90 11.42 -23.07
N MET A 200 -33.98 11.18 -22.34
CA MET A 200 -33.92 10.62 -20.99
C MET A 200 -33.40 9.17 -21.04
N GLU A 201 -33.84 8.36 -22.01
CA GLU A 201 -33.31 7.00 -22.25
C GLU A 201 -31.80 7.03 -22.58
N ASP A 202 -31.37 7.96 -23.44
CA ASP A 202 -29.97 8.17 -23.77
C ASP A 202 -29.15 8.60 -22.53
N ALA A 203 -29.69 9.48 -21.68
CA ALA A 203 -29.06 9.91 -20.44
C ALA A 203 -28.87 8.74 -19.46
N VAL A 204 -29.88 7.87 -19.30
CA VAL A 204 -29.79 6.63 -18.52
C VAL A 204 -28.74 5.67 -19.10
N GLY A 205 -28.71 5.54 -20.43
CA GLY A 205 -27.69 4.76 -21.13
C GLY A 205 -26.27 5.28 -20.87
N ASN A 206 -26.07 6.60 -20.98
CA ASN A 206 -24.80 7.26 -20.72
C ASN A 206 -24.37 7.10 -19.25
N ALA A 207 -25.29 7.26 -18.30
CA ALA A 207 -25.02 7.02 -16.88
C ALA A 207 -24.53 5.60 -16.60
N SER A 208 -25.20 4.59 -17.17
CA SER A 208 -24.77 3.19 -17.07
C SER A 208 -23.35 2.99 -17.61
N GLN A 209 -23.03 3.62 -18.75
CA GLN A 209 -21.71 3.53 -19.35
C GLN A 209 -20.64 4.21 -18.48
N LEU A 210 -20.91 5.39 -17.93
CA LEU A 210 -19.98 6.09 -17.03
C LEU A 210 -19.66 5.27 -15.78
N ILE A 211 -20.65 4.61 -15.18
CA ILE A 211 -20.46 3.71 -14.03
C ILE A 211 -19.56 2.54 -14.41
N LYS A 212 -19.83 1.88 -15.55
CA LYS A 212 -19.00 0.77 -16.05
C LYS A 212 -17.57 1.20 -16.32
N ASP A 213 -17.38 2.37 -16.93
CA ASP A 213 -16.06 2.91 -17.22
C ASP A 213 -15.30 3.22 -15.94
N PHE A 214 -15.97 3.82 -14.94
CA PHE A 214 -15.38 4.05 -13.61
C PHE A 214 -14.94 2.74 -12.93
N GLN A 215 -15.81 1.71 -12.94
CA GLN A 215 -15.51 0.41 -12.36
C GLN A 215 -14.33 -0.29 -13.07
N ARG A 216 -14.29 -0.26 -14.40
CA ARG A 216 -13.23 -0.91 -15.20
C ARG A 216 -11.89 -0.20 -15.17
N THR A 217 -11.89 1.12 -14.94
CA THR A 217 -10.66 1.93 -14.97
C THR A 217 -10.19 2.25 -13.57
N LYS A 218 -10.83 3.23 -12.92
CA LYS A 218 -10.38 3.80 -11.66
C LYS A 218 -10.50 2.81 -10.51
N LEU A 219 -11.63 2.14 -10.38
CA LEU A 219 -11.84 1.16 -9.30
C LEU A 219 -10.94 -0.06 -9.47
N HIS A 220 -10.86 -0.60 -10.68
CA HIS A 220 -9.98 -1.74 -10.97
C HIS A 220 -8.50 -1.42 -10.70
N SER A 221 -8.02 -0.25 -11.16
CA SER A 221 -6.64 0.20 -10.89
C SER A 221 -6.36 0.30 -9.38
N VAL A 222 -7.30 0.83 -8.59
CA VAL A 222 -7.17 0.89 -7.13
C VAL A 222 -7.08 -0.51 -6.50
N ILE A 223 -7.89 -1.46 -6.97
CA ILE A 223 -7.85 -2.85 -6.50
C ILE A 223 -6.50 -3.50 -6.83
N GLU A 224 -5.99 -3.31 -8.05
CA GLU A 224 -4.69 -3.84 -8.47
C GLU A 224 -3.54 -3.30 -7.63
N GLU A 225 -3.54 -2.01 -7.31
CA GLU A 225 -2.53 -1.38 -6.44
C GLU A 225 -2.57 -1.92 -5.01
N ILE A 226 -3.78 -2.10 -4.44
CA ILE A 226 -3.93 -2.71 -3.11
C ILE A 226 -3.44 -4.17 -3.12
N GLU A 227 -3.80 -4.94 -4.14
CA GLU A 227 -3.33 -6.31 -4.31
C GLU A 227 -1.81 -6.41 -4.47
N ALA A 228 -1.20 -5.51 -5.23
CA ALA A 228 0.25 -5.44 -5.40
C ALA A 228 0.95 -5.15 -4.07
N ALA A 229 0.43 -4.18 -3.31
CA ALA A 229 0.96 -3.84 -1.98
C ALA A 229 0.83 -5.00 -0.99
N GLU A 230 -0.31 -5.70 -0.97
CA GLU A 230 -0.49 -6.87 -0.10
C GLU A 230 0.46 -8.01 -0.45
N ARG A 231 0.65 -8.32 -1.75
CA ARG A 231 1.61 -9.34 -2.18
C ARG A 231 3.01 -9.00 -1.72
N LYS A 232 3.40 -7.73 -1.79
CA LYS A 232 4.71 -7.26 -1.32
C LYS A 232 4.86 -7.41 0.19
N ILE A 233 3.88 -6.96 0.97
CA ILE A 233 3.88 -7.10 2.43
C ILE A 233 3.96 -8.58 2.82
N ALA A 234 3.25 -9.48 2.13
CA ALA A 234 3.31 -10.91 2.40
C ALA A 234 4.73 -11.47 2.20
N VAL A 235 5.40 -11.11 1.11
CA VAL A 235 6.80 -11.50 0.85
C VAL A 235 7.75 -10.97 1.93
N ASP A 236 7.59 -9.70 2.33
CA ASP A 236 8.43 -9.09 3.36
C ASP A 236 8.22 -9.74 4.74
N VAL A 237 6.97 -10.13 5.06
CA VAL A 237 6.63 -10.88 6.28
C VAL A 237 7.29 -12.25 6.26
N ASP A 238 7.17 -13.01 5.17
CA ASP A 238 7.75 -14.34 5.06
C ASP A 238 9.28 -14.32 5.18
N ASP A 239 9.94 -13.36 4.51
CA ASP A 239 11.40 -13.15 4.61
C ASP A 239 11.83 -12.76 6.03
N THR A 240 11.08 -11.88 6.69
CA THR A 240 11.36 -11.47 8.07
C THR A 240 11.16 -12.64 9.04
N MET A 241 10.12 -13.46 8.87
CA MET A 241 9.87 -14.66 9.67
C MET A 241 10.97 -15.71 9.50
N LEU A 242 11.49 -15.89 8.27
CA LEU A 242 12.62 -16.77 8.01
C LEU A 242 13.88 -16.28 8.74
N LYS A 243 14.22 -14.99 8.62
CA LYS A 243 15.35 -14.39 9.34
C LYS A 243 15.20 -14.49 10.85
N GLN A 244 13.98 -14.35 11.38
CA GLN A 244 13.70 -14.51 12.80
C GLN A 244 13.94 -15.95 13.26
N LYS A 245 13.51 -16.93 12.46
CA LYS A 245 13.74 -18.34 12.74
C LYS A 245 15.24 -18.67 12.76
N GLU A 246 15.99 -18.22 11.76
CA GLU A 246 17.44 -18.42 11.69
C GLU A 246 18.18 -17.77 12.87
N ALA A 247 17.79 -16.54 13.23
CA ALA A 247 18.36 -15.85 14.39
C ALA A 247 18.09 -16.59 15.70
N LYS A 248 16.88 -17.15 15.86
CA LYS A 248 16.50 -17.95 17.03
C LYS A 248 17.29 -19.26 17.12
N ASP A 249 17.46 -19.95 15.99
CA ASP A 249 18.25 -21.18 15.91
C ASP A 249 19.73 -20.90 16.28
N HIS A 250 20.29 -19.78 15.80
CA HIS A 250 21.64 -19.33 16.19
C HIS A 250 21.75 -18.96 17.67
N LEU A 251 20.77 -18.27 18.24
CA LEU A 251 20.74 -17.92 19.66
C LEU A 251 20.70 -19.17 20.54
N GLN A 252 19.93 -20.17 20.14
CA GLN A 252 19.88 -21.46 20.84
C GLN A 252 21.25 -22.15 20.78
N SER A 253 21.88 -22.21 19.60
CA SER A 253 23.21 -22.80 19.45
C SER A 253 24.29 -22.09 20.29
N LEU A 254 24.25 -20.75 20.38
CA LEU A 254 25.18 -19.99 21.22
C LEU A 254 24.91 -20.22 22.72
N GLY A 255 23.63 -20.33 23.11
CA GLY A 255 23.25 -20.68 24.48
C GLY A 255 23.83 -22.03 24.91
N ASP A 256 23.74 -23.04 24.04
CA ASP A 256 24.30 -24.36 24.28
C ASP A 256 25.83 -24.33 24.40
N GLN A 257 26.51 -23.56 23.53
CA GLN A 257 27.97 -23.36 23.60
C GLN A 257 28.42 -22.68 24.89
N ILE A 258 27.74 -21.61 25.30
CA ILE A 258 28.02 -20.91 26.57
C ILE A 258 27.85 -21.87 27.75
N GLY A 259 26.76 -22.66 27.75
CA GLY A 259 26.51 -23.65 28.80
C GLY A 259 27.61 -24.72 28.86
N GLN A 260 28.12 -25.17 27.71
CA GLN A 260 29.24 -26.09 27.65
C GLN A 260 30.54 -25.46 28.17
N HIS A 261 30.89 -24.25 27.74
CA HIS A 261 32.09 -23.56 28.20
C HIS A 261 32.05 -23.26 29.70
N GLN A 262 30.89 -22.92 30.26
CA GLN A 262 30.71 -22.76 31.71
C GLN A 262 30.98 -24.06 32.47
N LYS A 263 30.51 -25.20 31.94
CA LYS A 263 30.79 -26.53 32.51
C LYS A 263 32.27 -26.90 32.43
N GLU A 264 32.93 -26.58 31.32
CA GLU A 264 34.38 -26.79 31.16
C GLU A 264 35.20 -25.88 32.10
N HIS A 265 34.78 -24.62 32.25
CA HIS A 265 35.40 -23.65 33.15
C HIS A 265 35.31 -24.09 34.62
N THR A 266 34.13 -24.51 35.07
CA THR A 266 33.95 -25.07 36.43
C THR A 266 34.80 -26.32 36.67
N THR A 267 34.93 -27.19 35.66
CA THR A 267 35.81 -28.37 35.73
C THR A 267 37.28 -27.94 35.87
N ALA A 268 37.74 -26.98 35.06
CA ALA A 268 39.11 -26.47 35.12
C ALA A 268 39.44 -25.80 36.47
N LEU A 269 38.48 -25.09 37.09
CA LEU A 269 38.64 -24.51 38.43
C LEU A 269 38.78 -25.59 39.52
N ASN A 270 38.00 -26.67 39.44
CA ASN A 270 38.11 -27.78 40.37
C ASN A 270 39.48 -28.48 40.26
N GLU A 271 39.93 -28.77 39.03
CA GLU A 271 41.26 -29.37 38.78
C GLU A 271 42.41 -28.46 39.23
N ARG A 272 42.26 -27.14 39.03
CA ARG A 272 43.19 -26.14 39.57
C ARG A 272 43.28 -26.19 41.08
N HIS A 273 42.13 -26.32 41.77
CA HIS A 273 42.08 -26.43 43.23
C HIS A 273 42.77 -27.71 43.70
N ASP A 274 42.51 -28.84 43.06
CA ASP A 274 43.13 -30.13 43.38
C ASP A 274 44.65 -30.12 43.14
N ALA A 275 45.11 -29.52 42.04
CA ALA A 275 46.54 -29.31 41.77
C ALA A 275 47.21 -28.40 42.83
N ALA A 276 46.51 -27.35 43.28
CA ALA A 276 47.00 -26.48 44.35
C ALA A 276 47.11 -27.24 45.68
N MET A 277 46.12 -28.05 46.03
CA MET A 277 46.15 -28.90 47.24
C MET A 277 47.28 -29.94 47.19
N ARG A 278 47.51 -30.58 46.03
CA ARG A 278 48.65 -31.48 45.82
C ARG A 278 49.99 -30.76 45.96
N THR A 279 50.12 -29.56 45.39
CA THR A 279 51.34 -28.73 45.50
C THR A 279 51.66 -28.38 46.95
N ILE A 280 50.65 -27.97 47.73
CA ILE A 280 50.79 -27.69 49.16
C ILE A 280 51.20 -28.95 49.92
N GLY A 281 50.52 -30.07 49.67
CA GLY A 281 50.82 -31.36 50.30
C GLY A 281 52.25 -31.83 50.03
N PHE A 282 52.71 -31.78 48.77
CA PHE A 282 54.09 -32.13 48.41
C PHE A 282 55.12 -31.15 48.97
N SER A 283 54.80 -29.85 49.05
CA SER A 283 55.69 -28.87 49.66
C SER A 283 55.89 -29.15 51.16
N ILE A 284 54.83 -29.50 51.88
CA ILE A 284 54.91 -29.89 53.30
C ILE A 284 55.70 -31.21 53.45
N ALA A 285 55.41 -32.22 52.61
CA ALA A 285 56.10 -33.51 52.65
C ALA A 285 57.59 -33.44 52.26
N SER A 286 57.99 -32.44 51.46
CA SER A 286 59.38 -32.20 51.05
C SER A 286 60.31 -31.86 52.21
N VAL A 287 59.76 -31.38 53.33
CA VAL A 287 60.52 -31.16 54.58
C VAL A 287 61.08 -32.48 55.13
N ILE A 288 60.42 -33.62 54.84
CA ILE A 288 60.78 -34.94 55.33
C ILE A 288 61.60 -35.71 54.29
N VAL A 289 61.19 -35.69 53.01
CA VAL A 289 61.88 -36.42 51.92
C VAL A 289 62.05 -35.50 50.69
N PRO A 290 63.05 -34.60 50.70
CA PRO A 290 63.17 -33.53 49.69
C PRO A 290 63.39 -34.06 48.27
N PHE A 291 64.19 -35.11 48.09
CA PHE A 291 64.53 -35.63 46.76
C PHE A 291 63.35 -36.24 45.99
N VAL A 292 62.29 -36.67 46.69
CA VAL A 292 61.10 -37.25 46.08
C VAL A 292 60.01 -36.20 45.88
N PHE A 293 59.79 -35.34 46.88
CA PHE A 293 58.64 -34.45 46.86
C PHE A 293 58.90 -33.08 46.22
N ILE A 294 60.15 -32.62 46.10
CA ILE A 294 60.46 -31.37 45.37
C ILE A 294 60.09 -31.50 43.87
N PRO A 295 60.50 -32.55 43.13
CA PRO A 295 60.09 -32.72 41.73
C PRO A 295 58.57 -32.82 41.57
N LEU A 296 57.89 -33.52 42.47
CA LEU A 296 56.42 -33.65 42.45
C LEU A 296 55.71 -32.32 42.74
N ALA A 297 56.24 -31.50 43.65
CA ALA A 297 55.72 -30.15 43.91
C ALA A 297 55.90 -29.22 42.68
N VAL A 298 57.04 -29.30 41.99
CA VAL A 298 57.29 -28.54 40.75
C VAL A 298 56.34 -28.98 39.63
N GLN A 299 56.12 -30.28 39.47
CA GLN A 299 55.17 -30.80 38.49
C GLN A 299 53.73 -30.36 38.80
N ALA A 300 53.28 -30.48 40.05
CA ALA A 300 51.95 -30.03 40.47
C ALA A 300 51.77 -28.50 40.31
N SER A 301 52.84 -27.73 40.53
CA SER A 301 52.85 -26.29 40.28
C SER A 301 52.74 -25.94 38.79
N SER A 302 53.42 -26.71 37.92
CA SER A 302 53.32 -26.53 36.47
C SER A 302 51.92 -26.91 35.96
N GLU A 303 51.34 -28.01 36.48
CA GLU A 303 49.95 -28.39 36.21
C GLU A 303 48.98 -27.27 36.61
N ARG A 304 49.15 -26.69 37.81
CA ARG A 304 48.34 -25.54 38.27
C ARG A 304 48.42 -24.35 37.33
N GLU A 305 49.60 -23.98 36.84
CA GLU A 305 49.76 -22.85 35.91
C GLU A 305 49.06 -23.13 34.57
N SER A 306 49.11 -24.37 34.09
CA SER A 306 48.42 -24.78 32.85
C SER A 306 46.89 -24.70 32.99
N TRP A 307 46.35 -25.10 34.14
CA TRP A 307 44.91 -24.99 34.43
C TRP A 307 44.46 -23.53 34.61
N ASP A 308 45.32 -22.66 35.15
CA ASP A 308 45.02 -21.23 35.27
C ASP A 308 44.93 -20.55 33.90
N LYS A 309 45.88 -20.83 33.00
CA LYS A 309 45.83 -20.34 31.61
C LYS A 309 44.56 -20.81 30.90
N ARG A 310 44.20 -22.08 31.06
CA ARG A 310 42.98 -22.64 30.47
C ARG A 310 41.70 -22.03 31.03
N ALA A 311 41.66 -21.73 32.33
CA ALA A 311 40.52 -21.05 32.95
C ALA A 311 40.33 -19.64 32.39
N ILE A 312 41.41 -18.86 32.26
CA ILE A 312 41.38 -17.50 31.67
C ILE A 312 40.95 -17.54 30.20
N GLU A 313 41.44 -18.50 29.41
CA GLU A 313 41.05 -18.67 28.01
C GLU A 313 39.54 -19.00 27.86
N LEU A 314 39.02 -19.87 28.72
CA LEU A 314 37.60 -20.19 28.77
C LEU A 314 36.74 -18.99 29.20
N GLU A 315 37.19 -18.20 30.19
CA GLU A 315 36.49 -16.99 30.62
C GLU A 315 36.40 -15.94 29.51
N ASN A 316 37.49 -15.73 28.75
CA ASN A 316 37.49 -14.86 27.58
C ASN A 316 36.52 -15.39 26.50
N THR A 317 36.52 -16.68 26.23
CA THR A 317 35.63 -17.32 25.25
C THR A 317 34.15 -17.18 25.65
N ILE A 318 33.82 -17.37 26.93
CA ILE A 318 32.48 -17.15 27.48
C ILE A 318 32.06 -15.68 27.30
N THR A 319 32.97 -14.75 27.55
CA THR A 319 32.68 -13.30 27.43
C THR A 319 32.43 -12.90 25.97
N GLU A 320 33.25 -13.38 25.03
CA GLU A 320 33.07 -13.12 23.60
C GLU A 320 31.75 -13.72 23.07
N THR A 321 31.46 -14.98 23.41
CA THR A 321 30.21 -15.65 23.02
C THR A 321 28.98 -14.99 23.65
N SER A 322 29.06 -14.52 24.89
CA SER A 322 27.99 -13.72 25.53
C SER A 322 27.75 -12.40 24.79
N CYS A 323 28.80 -11.70 24.37
CA CYS A 323 28.66 -10.47 23.60
C CYS A 323 27.99 -10.71 22.24
N LEU A 324 28.31 -11.83 21.56
CA LEU A 324 27.64 -12.21 20.32
C LEU A 324 26.15 -12.50 20.54
N LYS A 325 25.81 -13.18 21.64
CA LYS A 325 24.43 -13.46 22.01
C LYS A 325 23.62 -12.17 22.21
N ASP A 326 24.13 -11.21 22.99
CA ASP A 326 23.44 -9.93 23.24
C ASP A 326 23.16 -9.16 21.93
N ARG A 327 24.07 -9.23 20.96
CA ARG A 327 23.89 -8.61 19.64
C ARG A 327 22.80 -9.30 18.81
N LEU A 328 22.73 -10.63 18.86
CA LEU A 328 21.70 -11.39 18.18
C LEU A 328 20.32 -11.20 18.84
N ASP A 329 20.27 -11.08 20.16
CA ASP A 329 19.03 -10.71 20.89
C ASP A 329 18.54 -9.32 20.43
N GLY A 330 19.46 -8.34 20.30
CA GLY A 330 19.13 -7.03 19.73
C GLY A 330 18.60 -7.09 18.28
N PHE A 331 19.18 -7.97 17.45
CA PHE A 331 18.70 -8.22 16.09
C PHE A 331 17.31 -8.87 16.08
N GLN A 332 17.04 -9.84 16.97
CA GLN A 332 15.73 -10.47 17.11
C GLN A 332 14.64 -9.45 17.49
N ILE A 333 14.92 -8.57 18.47
CA ILE A 333 13.99 -7.49 18.84
C ILE A 333 13.69 -6.58 17.63
N GLY A 334 14.71 -6.30 16.82
CA GLY A 334 14.55 -5.54 15.57
C GLY A 334 13.61 -6.22 14.57
N LEU A 335 13.80 -7.53 14.36
CA LEU A 335 12.95 -8.33 13.47
C LEU A 335 11.51 -8.42 13.98
N GLU A 336 11.31 -8.57 15.30
CA GLU A 336 9.97 -8.59 15.91
C GLU A 336 9.22 -7.27 15.68
N ARG A 337 9.91 -6.13 15.83
CA ARG A 337 9.32 -4.82 15.51
C ARG A 337 8.98 -4.69 14.03
N ALA A 338 9.87 -5.13 13.15
CA ALA A 338 9.62 -5.11 11.71
C ALA A 338 8.40 -5.97 11.33
N LEU A 339 8.28 -7.17 11.92
CA LEU A 339 7.13 -8.06 11.73
C LEU A 339 5.84 -7.43 12.24
N GLN A 340 5.88 -6.76 13.39
CA GLN A 340 4.73 -6.04 13.94
C GLN A 340 4.29 -4.90 13.01
N THR A 341 5.23 -4.10 12.49
CA THR A 341 4.93 -3.04 11.53
C THR A 341 4.35 -3.60 10.23
N ALA A 342 4.91 -4.68 9.69
CA ALA A 342 4.40 -5.33 8.50
C ALA A 342 2.99 -5.91 8.70
N SER A 343 2.72 -6.51 9.87
CA SER A 343 1.39 -6.99 10.25
C SER A 343 0.35 -5.86 10.33
N GLN A 344 0.73 -4.71 10.90
CA GLN A 344 -0.14 -3.53 10.92
C GLN A 344 -0.44 -3.00 9.52
N SER A 345 0.57 -2.97 8.64
CA SER A 345 0.40 -2.59 7.24
C SER A 345 -0.51 -3.56 6.48
N SER A 346 -0.36 -4.87 6.72
CA SER A 346 -1.24 -5.90 6.13
C SER A 346 -2.70 -5.71 6.54
N GLU A 347 -2.97 -5.47 7.83
CA GLU A 347 -4.33 -5.23 8.33
C GLU A 347 -4.92 -3.93 7.76
N LYS A 348 -4.08 -2.90 7.59
CA LYS A 348 -4.47 -1.64 6.93
C LYS A 348 -4.88 -1.88 5.47
N CYS A 349 -4.10 -2.65 4.71
CA CYS A 349 -4.47 -3.01 3.33
C CYS A 349 -5.76 -3.82 3.25
N ARG A 350 -5.97 -4.78 4.17
CA ARG A 350 -7.21 -5.58 4.23
C ARG A 350 -8.44 -4.70 4.47
N ARG A 351 -8.35 -3.71 5.36
CA ARG A 351 -9.42 -2.73 5.60
C ARG A 351 -9.71 -1.90 4.34
N LEU A 352 -8.67 -1.38 3.70
CA LEU A 352 -8.81 -0.62 2.45
C LEU A 352 -9.46 -1.46 1.33
N ARG A 353 -9.08 -2.73 1.18
CA ARG A 353 -9.76 -3.64 0.24
C ARG A 353 -11.24 -3.78 0.56
N ALA A 354 -11.60 -3.95 1.83
CA ALA A 354 -12.99 -4.07 2.23
C ALA A 354 -13.79 -2.81 1.88
N GLU A 355 -13.22 -1.62 2.09
CA GLU A 355 -13.84 -0.35 1.71
C GLU A 355 -14.04 -0.22 0.20
N VAL A 356 -13.03 -0.56 -0.60
CA VAL A 356 -13.11 -0.55 -2.07
C VAL A 356 -14.14 -1.55 -2.58
N LYS A 357 -14.26 -2.71 -1.93
CA LYS A 357 -15.29 -3.71 -2.23
C LYS A 357 -16.69 -3.16 -1.97
N THR A 358 -16.91 -2.47 -0.85
CA THR A 358 -18.21 -1.81 -0.57
C THR A 358 -18.56 -0.80 -1.67
N ILE A 359 -17.59 0.00 -2.14
CA ILE A 359 -17.81 0.94 -3.26
C ILE A 359 -18.21 0.17 -4.53
N SER A 360 -17.57 -0.95 -4.83
CA SER A 360 -17.95 -1.80 -5.97
C SER A 360 -19.39 -2.28 -5.87
N GLU A 361 -19.78 -2.83 -4.72
CA GLU A 361 -21.13 -3.37 -4.48
C GLU A 361 -22.21 -2.28 -4.58
N GLU A 362 -21.92 -1.07 -4.07
CA GLU A 362 -22.82 0.08 -4.20
C GLU A 362 -22.98 0.51 -5.67
N LEU A 363 -21.90 0.53 -6.46
CA LEU A 363 -21.95 0.88 -7.87
C LEU A 363 -22.65 -0.19 -8.72
N ASP A 364 -22.45 -1.48 -8.43
CA ASP A 364 -23.17 -2.58 -9.08
C ASP A 364 -24.68 -2.48 -8.79
N GLY A 365 -25.05 -2.19 -7.54
CA GLY A 365 -26.44 -1.96 -7.16
C GLY A 365 -27.06 -0.72 -7.81
N LEU A 366 -26.26 0.32 -8.06
CA LEU A 366 -26.69 1.49 -8.83
C LEU A 366 -26.87 1.16 -10.31
N GLU A 367 -25.91 0.47 -10.92
CA GLU A 367 -25.96 0.06 -12.32
C GLU A 367 -27.17 -0.85 -12.60
N GLY A 368 -27.42 -1.83 -11.72
CA GLY A 368 -28.57 -2.73 -11.83
C GLY A 368 -29.90 -1.98 -11.83
N ARG A 369 -30.05 -0.98 -10.95
CA ARG A 369 -31.26 -0.13 -10.92
C ARG A 369 -31.38 0.74 -12.17
N ILE A 370 -30.29 1.35 -12.64
CA ILE A 370 -30.28 2.12 -13.89
C ILE A 370 -30.68 1.24 -15.07
N HIS A 371 -30.16 0.01 -15.13
CA HIS A 371 -30.49 -0.93 -16.20
C HIS A 371 -31.97 -1.32 -16.20
N GLU A 372 -32.55 -1.63 -15.04
CA GLU A 372 -33.98 -1.90 -14.89
C GLU A 372 -34.82 -0.72 -15.39
N LYS A 373 -34.47 0.50 -14.98
CA LYS A 373 -35.17 1.72 -15.43
C LYS A 373 -35.04 1.95 -16.92
N LYS A 374 -33.87 1.69 -17.50
CA LYS A 374 -33.68 1.77 -18.95
C LYS A 374 -34.68 0.87 -19.70
N CYS A 375 -34.83 -0.39 -19.28
CA CYS A 375 -35.75 -1.31 -19.93
C CYS A 375 -37.20 -0.80 -19.90
N THR A 376 -37.67 -0.33 -18.74
CA THR A 376 -39.01 0.27 -18.61
C THR A 376 -39.17 1.50 -19.51
N MET A 377 -38.13 2.33 -19.62
CA MET A 377 -38.18 3.53 -20.46
C MET A 377 -38.21 3.20 -21.95
N THR A 378 -37.47 2.18 -22.39
CA THR A 378 -37.53 1.72 -23.79
C THR A 378 -38.95 1.25 -24.16
N GLU A 379 -39.61 0.52 -23.26
CA GLU A 379 -41.01 0.11 -23.44
C GLU A 379 -41.93 1.33 -23.55
N TYR A 380 -41.74 2.33 -22.68
CA TYR A 380 -42.52 3.56 -22.70
C TYR A 380 -42.32 4.39 -23.97
N VAL A 381 -41.08 4.57 -24.43
CA VAL A 381 -40.79 5.26 -25.69
C VAL A 381 -41.48 4.54 -26.86
N GLN A 382 -41.53 3.20 -26.83
CA GLN A 382 -42.23 2.45 -27.86
C GLN A 382 -43.75 2.67 -27.80
N THR A 383 -44.37 2.62 -26.62
CA THR A 383 -45.81 2.89 -26.46
C THR A 383 -46.19 4.30 -26.93
N LEU A 384 -45.34 5.31 -26.68
CA LEU A 384 -45.56 6.67 -27.19
C LEU A 384 -45.48 6.74 -28.71
N LYS A 385 -44.51 6.06 -29.32
CA LYS A 385 -44.38 6.00 -30.79
C LYS A 385 -45.56 5.31 -31.43
N ASP A 386 -46.07 4.25 -30.81
CA ASP A 386 -47.26 3.53 -31.30
C ASP A 386 -48.49 4.44 -31.17
N ALA A 387 -48.65 5.16 -30.06
CA ALA A 387 -49.72 6.14 -29.88
C ALA A 387 -49.62 7.34 -30.86
N GLU A 388 -48.40 7.81 -31.14
CA GLU A 388 -48.12 8.85 -32.13
C GLU A 388 -48.48 8.37 -33.53
N SER A 389 -47.99 7.21 -33.95
CA SER A 389 -48.27 6.64 -35.27
C SER A 389 -49.75 6.33 -35.44
N ASP A 390 -50.32 5.51 -34.57
CA ASP A 390 -51.64 4.93 -34.77
C ASP A 390 -52.73 5.94 -34.40
N GLY A 391 -52.54 6.68 -33.29
CA GLY A 391 -53.52 7.66 -32.81
C GLY A 391 -53.63 8.88 -33.73
N VAL A 392 -52.51 9.43 -34.20
CA VAL A 392 -52.51 10.59 -35.11
C VAL A 392 -53.08 10.21 -36.46
N THR A 393 -52.63 9.09 -37.02
CA THR A 393 -53.11 8.61 -38.33
C THR A 393 -54.62 8.30 -38.26
N ALA A 394 -55.09 7.62 -37.21
CA ALA A 394 -56.50 7.34 -37.05
C ALA A 394 -57.33 8.63 -36.90
N LEU A 395 -56.83 9.62 -36.15
CA LEU A 395 -57.52 10.89 -35.95
C LEU A 395 -57.59 11.70 -37.25
N GLU A 396 -56.52 11.72 -38.04
CA GLU A 396 -56.47 12.41 -39.34
C GLU A 396 -57.51 11.86 -40.33
N TYR A 397 -57.73 10.55 -40.32
CA TYR A 397 -58.71 9.88 -41.20
C TYR A 397 -60.12 9.73 -40.59
N SER A 398 -60.35 10.22 -39.37
CA SER A 398 -61.66 10.16 -38.71
C SER A 398 -62.72 10.93 -39.49
N GLN A 399 -63.88 10.33 -39.72
CA GLN A 399 -64.97 10.97 -40.48
C GLN A 399 -66.06 11.49 -39.56
N THR A 400 -66.09 11.03 -38.30
CA THR A 400 -67.13 11.38 -37.33
C THR A 400 -66.55 11.89 -36.02
N LEU A 401 -67.33 12.72 -35.32
CA LEU A 401 -67.00 13.15 -33.96
C LEU A 401 -66.91 11.99 -32.96
N GLN A 402 -67.66 10.91 -33.20
CA GLN A 402 -67.64 9.75 -32.33
C GLN A 402 -66.32 8.98 -32.46
N GLU A 403 -65.87 8.73 -33.69
CA GLU A 403 -64.58 8.09 -33.99
C GLU A 403 -63.42 8.89 -33.39
N GLY A 404 -63.39 10.21 -33.60
CA GLY A 404 -62.35 11.08 -33.03
C GLY A 404 -62.30 11.02 -31.50
N ARG A 405 -63.45 10.95 -30.81
CA ARG A 405 -63.51 10.81 -29.34
C ARG A 405 -63.00 9.46 -28.86
N GLU A 406 -63.34 8.38 -29.55
CA GLU A 406 -62.87 7.03 -29.21
C GLU A 406 -61.35 6.91 -29.39
N ILE A 407 -60.79 7.50 -30.45
CA ILE A 407 -59.34 7.52 -30.69
C ILE A 407 -58.61 8.31 -29.60
N LEU A 408 -59.06 9.53 -29.27
CA LEU A 408 -58.44 10.32 -28.19
C LEU A 408 -58.55 9.62 -26.84
N GLN A 409 -59.65 8.89 -26.59
CA GLN A 409 -59.82 8.11 -25.38
C GLN A 409 -58.81 6.95 -25.31
N GLU A 410 -58.51 6.29 -26.43
CA GLU A 410 -57.49 5.24 -26.47
C GLU A 410 -56.08 5.80 -26.23
N VAL A 411 -55.76 6.94 -26.84
CA VAL A 411 -54.49 7.63 -26.56
C VAL A 411 -54.41 8.06 -25.09
N LEU A 412 -55.51 8.48 -24.47
CA LEU A 412 -55.55 8.80 -23.04
C LEU A 412 -55.37 7.59 -22.12
N ARG A 413 -55.72 6.37 -22.56
CA ARG A 413 -55.44 5.16 -21.74
C ARG A 413 -53.95 4.95 -21.55
N VAL A 414 -53.15 5.32 -22.54
CA VAL A 414 -51.68 5.29 -22.45
C VAL A 414 -51.20 6.10 -21.24
N LYS A 415 -51.86 7.22 -20.89
CA LYS A 415 -51.52 8.05 -19.73
C LYS A 415 -51.45 7.27 -18.40
N GLU A 416 -52.26 6.23 -18.23
CA GLU A 416 -52.27 5.40 -17.00
C GLU A 416 -50.93 4.68 -16.77
N ASP A 417 -50.22 4.38 -17.87
CA ASP A 417 -48.88 3.80 -17.85
C ASP A 417 -47.80 4.86 -17.53
N PHE A 418 -48.08 6.14 -17.78
CA PHE A 418 -47.16 7.28 -17.65
C PHE A 418 -47.30 8.09 -16.36
N ASP A 419 -47.89 7.51 -15.31
CA ASP A 419 -48.09 8.19 -14.03
C ASP A 419 -46.82 8.94 -13.56
N PRO A 420 -46.87 10.30 -13.46
CA PRO A 420 -45.74 11.11 -13.04
C PRO A 420 -45.20 10.74 -11.67
N GLU A 421 -46.05 10.22 -10.77
CA GLU A 421 -45.62 9.73 -9.46
C GLU A 421 -44.78 8.46 -9.60
N LYS A 422 -45.15 7.55 -10.51
CA LYS A 422 -44.32 6.38 -10.85
C LYS A 422 -42.98 6.81 -11.45
N LEU A 423 -42.95 7.88 -12.26
CA LEU A 423 -41.70 8.45 -12.76
C LEU A 423 -40.77 8.92 -11.64
N GLN A 424 -41.33 9.63 -10.66
CA GLN A 424 -40.56 10.17 -9.56
C GLN A 424 -39.99 9.05 -8.68
N ILE A 425 -40.77 7.97 -8.51
CA ILE A 425 -40.30 6.72 -7.88
C ILE A 425 -39.24 6.03 -8.74
N MET A 426 -39.37 6.05 -10.08
CA MET A 426 -38.38 5.47 -10.99
C MET A 426 -37.00 6.14 -10.87
N LEU A 427 -36.94 7.39 -10.41
CA LEU A 427 -35.71 8.19 -10.35
C LEU A 427 -35.07 8.26 -8.97
N GLN A 428 -35.65 7.56 -7.99
CA GLN A 428 -35.01 7.33 -6.70
C GLN A 428 -33.88 6.30 -6.86
N LEU A 429 -32.74 6.78 -7.35
CA LEU A 429 -31.44 6.09 -7.39
C LEU A 429 -30.71 6.15 -6.04
#